data_AF-A0AAN6EC34-F1
#
_entry.id   AF-A0AAN6EC34-F1
#
_cell.length_a   1.000
_cell.length_b   1.000
_cell.length_c   1.000
_cell.angle_alpha   90.00
_cell.angle_beta   90.00
_cell.angle_gamma   90.00
#
_symmetry.space_group_name_H-M   'P 1'
#
loop_
_entity.id
_entity.type
_entity.pdbx_description
1 polymer ?
#
loop_
_entity_poly.entity_id
_entity_poly.type
_entity_poly.pdbx_seq_one_letter_code
_entity_poly.pdbx_strand_id
1 'polypeptide(L)'
;MLFHSPEPNESSVPFYVGDEHGRQRLREVAVGRWHNHVTDRFKQHTQWTHGPISATRASSHIQLPQELTSIADPSSVSLILFASDKETRQVLDILDSQFPRAAKLGIVGSQTPFLNGRDYTLLGPNIHTNGVVGVAFSTHTCVPRVAHTGLEAVSNVLRIERCKGNVVLELEQGDAAHLLIAALRKQRGTERVDSRLFARVTSAQGESRVFQVTGGNPAKGGIALDTLRDLSPGQNIQFMMQSASENRAISTSHNPRVCFGVSSDHGFTCPE
;
A
#
# COMPACT_ATOMS: atom_id res chain seq x y z
N MET A 1 -17.90 12.59 -2.99
CA MET A 1 -18.11 12.30 -1.55
C MET A 1 -19.05 13.37 -1.03
N LEU A 2 -20.31 13.04 -0.76
CA LEU A 2 -21.23 13.95 -0.08
C LEU A 2 -21.21 13.59 1.39
N PHE A 3 -20.72 14.50 2.23
CA PHE A 3 -20.66 14.31 3.68
C PHE A 3 -22.05 14.58 4.26
N HIS A 4 -22.66 13.55 4.87
CA HIS A 4 -23.81 13.73 5.76
C HIS A 4 -23.38 14.51 7.00
N SER A 5 -24.27 15.36 7.54
CA SER A 5 -23.99 16.12 8.75
C SER A 5 -23.67 15.17 9.91
N PRO A 6 -22.61 15.43 10.69
CA PRO A 6 -22.23 14.57 11.81
C PRO A 6 -23.28 14.65 12.93
N GLU A 7 -23.63 13.48 13.47
CA GLU A 7 -24.32 13.34 14.76
C GLU A 7 -23.48 14.03 15.87
N PRO A 8 -24.10 14.59 16.92
CA PRO A 8 -23.46 15.51 17.87
C PRO A 8 -22.29 14.95 18.71
N ASN A 9 -21.94 13.67 18.57
CA ASN A 9 -20.83 13.01 19.27
C ASN A 9 -19.72 12.49 18.34
N GLU A 10 -19.82 12.68 17.02
CA GLU A 10 -18.75 12.29 16.08
C GLU A 10 -17.85 13.48 15.79
N SER A 11 -16.62 13.45 16.33
CA SER A 11 -15.59 14.41 15.96
C SER A 11 -14.73 13.85 14.82
N SER A 12 -14.60 14.66 13.76
CA SER A 12 -13.70 14.40 12.64
C SER A 12 -12.65 15.51 12.58
N VAL A 13 -11.38 15.15 12.56
CA VAL A 13 -10.26 16.09 12.54
C VAL A 13 -9.51 15.97 11.21
N PRO A 14 -9.63 16.93 10.29
CA PRO A 14 -8.83 16.94 9.07
C PRO A 14 -7.37 17.25 9.41
N PHE A 15 -6.44 16.69 8.64
CA PHE A 15 -5.01 16.95 8.80
C PHE A 15 -4.27 16.90 7.48
N TYR A 16 -3.09 17.53 7.47
CA TYR A 16 -2.14 17.45 6.38
C TYR A 16 -0.73 17.26 6.94
N VAL A 17 0.04 16.36 6.35
CA VAL A 17 1.46 16.12 6.68
C VAL A 17 2.28 16.24 5.40
N GLY A 18 2.85 17.42 5.17
CA GLY A 18 3.78 17.72 4.09
C GLY A 18 5.26 17.59 4.45
N ASP A 19 6.12 17.97 3.50
CA ASP A 19 7.58 18.01 3.70
C ASP A 19 7.98 19.03 4.79
N GLU A 20 7.18 20.09 5.03
CA GLU A 20 7.41 21.04 6.12
C GLU A 20 7.32 20.43 7.53
N HIS A 21 6.75 19.23 7.65
CA HIS A 21 6.67 18.48 8.91
C HIS A 21 7.90 17.59 9.16
N GLY A 22 8.98 17.75 8.39
CA GLY A 22 10.21 16.97 8.53
C GLY A 22 10.19 15.62 7.81
N ARG A 23 9.23 15.43 6.90
CA ARG A 23 9.15 14.23 6.07
C ARG A 23 10.30 14.19 5.06
N GLN A 24 11.01 13.08 5.02
CA GLN A 24 12.10 12.88 4.07
C GLN A 24 11.62 12.12 2.84
N ARG A 25 12.03 12.52 1.64
CA ARG A 25 11.77 11.72 0.44
C ARG A 25 12.89 10.69 0.30
N LEU A 26 12.55 9.40 0.33
CA LEU A 26 13.56 8.37 0.15
C LEU A 26 14.03 8.37 -1.31
N ARG A 27 15.35 8.29 -1.51
CA ARG A 27 15.91 8.08 -2.86
C ARG A 27 15.57 6.67 -3.31
N GLU A 28 14.69 6.55 -4.30
CA GLU A 28 14.55 5.31 -5.05
C GLU A 28 15.81 5.08 -5.89
N VAL A 29 16.61 4.09 -5.50
CA VAL A 29 17.64 3.55 -6.39
C VAL A 29 16.93 2.64 -7.39
N ALA A 30 16.30 3.25 -8.40
CA ALA A 30 15.80 2.51 -9.55
C ALA A 30 16.97 2.30 -10.53
N VAL A 31 17.48 1.07 -10.60
CA VAL A 31 18.41 0.69 -11.66
C VAL A 31 17.69 0.78 -13.01
N GLY A 32 18.19 1.62 -13.92
CA GLY A 32 17.74 1.67 -15.32
C GLY A 32 16.68 2.71 -15.71
N ARG A 33 16.41 3.76 -14.93
CA ARG A 33 15.56 4.89 -15.38
C ARG A 33 16.38 6.16 -15.61
N TRP A 34 16.04 6.89 -16.68
CA TRP A 34 16.71 8.12 -17.13
C TRP A 34 16.71 9.18 -16.01
N HIS A 35 17.86 9.85 -15.84
CA HIS A 35 18.14 10.90 -14.85
C HIS A 35 16.99 11.90 -14.66
N ASN A 36 16.47 12.04 -13.44
CA ASN A 36 15.61 13.15 -13.05
C ASN A 36 16.48 14.27 -12.45
N HIS A 37 16.51 15.44 -13.10
CA HIS A 37 17.30 16.60 -12.67
C HIS A 37 16.91 17.19 -11.30
N VAL A 38 15.81 16.74 -10.69
CA VAL A 38 15.35 17.19 -9.36
C VAL A 38 16.13 16.48 -8.23
N THR A 39 16.55 15.23 -8.41
CA THR A 39 17.29 14.47 -7.38
C THR A 39 18.78 14.81 -7.28
N ASP A 40 19.32 15.55 -8.25
CA ASP A 40 20.75 15.88 -8.36
C ASP A 40 21.19 17.13 -7.58
N ARG A 41 20.26 17.96 -7.07
CA ARG A 41 20.63 19.21 -6.38
C ARG A 41 21.13 19.04 -4.96
N PHE A 42 20.92 17.89 -4.32
CA PHE A 42 21.44 17.63 -2.97
C PHE A 42 22.59 16.62 -3.02
N LYS A 43 23.78 17.12 -3.40
CA LYS A 43 25.06 16.49 -3.09
C LYS A 43 25.51 16.98 -1.71
N GLN A 44 24.90 16.45 -0.65
CA GLN A 44 25.51 16.48 0.68
C GLN A 44 25.97 15.06 1.02
N HIS A 45 27.22 14.98 1.47
CA HIS A 45 27.91 13.76 1.89
C HIS A 45 27.18 13.10 3.07
N THR A 46 26.29 12.14 2.81
CA THR A 46 25.96 11.12 3.80
C THR A 46 26.81 9.88 3.51
N GLN A 47 27.89 9.77 4.27
CA GLN A 47 28.74 8.61 4.37
C GLN A 47 27.90 7.45 4.92
N TRP A 48 27.65 6.42 4.09
CA TRP A 48 26.96 5.20 4.51
C TRP A 48 27.85 4.45 5.50
N THR A 49 27.55 4.56 6.79
CA THR A 49 28.16 3.71 7.82
C THR A 49 27.44 2.37 7.86
N HIS A 50 28.17 1.30 7.59
CA HIS A 50 27.72 -0.09 7.77
C HIS A 50 27.49 -0.35 9.27
N GLY A 51 26.28 -0.09 9.77
CA GLY A 51 25.81 -0.52 11.09
C GLY A 51 24.90 -1.74 10.99
N PRO A 52 24.71 -2.52 12.08
CA PRO A 52 23.83 -3.69 12.14
C PRO A 52 22.32 -3.33 12.14
N ILE A 53 21.97 -2.11 11.74
CA ILE A 53 20.61 -1.59 11.72
C ILE A 53 20.06 -1.85 10.34
N SER A 54 19.05 -2.71 10.27
CA SER A 54 18.23 -2.93 9.08
C SER A 54 17.82 -1.58 8.47
N ALA A 55 18.14 -1.34 7.19
CA ALA A 55 17.79 -0.11 6.45
C ALA A 55 16.27 0.18 6.44
N THR A 56 15.48 -0.78 6.90
CA THR A 56 14.03 -0.78 7.03
C THR A 56 13.50 -0.03 8.26
N ARG A 57 14.33 0.47 9.19
CA ARG A 57 13.86 1.28 10.33
C ARG A 57 14.63 2.59 10.42
N ALA A 58 14.41 3.48 9.45
CA ALA A 58 14.81 4.87 9.62
C ALA A 58 13.95 5.47 10.74
N SER A 59 14.58 6.05 11.77
CA SER A 59 13.87 6.84 12.77
C SER A 59 13.21 8.03 12.07
N SER A 60 11.88 8.00 11.93
CA SER A 60 11.12 9.11 11.36
C SER A 60 11.10 10.27 12.34
N HIS A 61 11.70 11.41 11.99
CA HIS A 61 11.66 12.65 12.77
C HIS A 61 10.45 13.53 12.44
N ILE A 62 9.37 12.93 11.91
CA ILE A 62 8.17 13.66 11.49
C ILE A 62 7.46 14.24 12.71
N GLN A 63 7.11 15.52 12.61
CA GLN A 63 6.24 16.19 13.56
C GLN A 63 4.78 16.03 13.12
N LEU A 64 3.91 15.67 14.06
CA LEU A 64 2.48 15.66 13.78
C LEU A 64 1.96 17.09 13.65
N PRO A 65 1.00 17.32 12.76
CA PRO A 65 0.33 18.60 12.63
C PRO A 65 -0.50 18.88 13.89
N GLN A 66 -0.71 20.17 14.18
CA GLN A 66 -1.32 20.62 15.44
C GLN A 66 -2.73 20.04 15.64
N GLU A 67 -3.46 19.84 14.55
CA GLU A 67 -4.80 19.28 14.55
C GLU A 67 -4.83 17.88 15.18
N LEU A 68 -3.82 17.04 14.87
CA LEU A 68 -3.71 15.70 15.43
C LEU A 68 -3.15 15.69 16.86
N THR A 69 -2.22 16.59 17.18
CA THR A 69 -1.67 16.70 18.55
C THR A 69 -2.65 17.31 19.54
N SER A 70 -3.65 18.06 19.07
CA SER A 70 -4.71 18.66 19.89
C SER A 70 -5.79 17.66 20.31
N ILE A 71 -5.75 16.42 19.82
CA ILE A 71 -6.69 15.36 20.22
C ILE A 71 -6.36 14.93 21.66
N ALA A 72 -7.26 15.23 22.59
CA ALA A 72 -7.03 15.01 24.02
C ALA A 72 -6.82 13.54 24.41
N ASP A 73 -7.56 12.62 23.78
CA ASP A 73 -7.39 11.17 23.96
C ASP A 73 -7.09 10.51 22.61
N PRO A 74 -5.83 10.19 22.30
CA PRO A 74 -5.46 9.45 21.10
C PRO A 74 -6.10 8.06 21.00
N SER A 75 -6.50 7.46 22.13
CA SER A 75 -7.19 6.16 22.14
C SER A 75 -8.65 6.25 21.67
N SER A 76 -9.21 7.46 21.64
CA SER A 76 -10.56 7.71 21.12
C SER A 76 -10.65 7.63 19.59
N VAL A 77 -9.52 7.77 18.89
CA VAL A 77 -9.46 7.70 17.43
C VAL A 77 -9.58 6.24 16.99
N SER A 78 -10.61 5.95 16.21
CA SER A 78 -10.93 4.59 15.75
C SER A 78 -10.56 4.37 14.28
N LEU A 79 -10.55 5.42 13.45
CA LEU A 79 -10.29 5.34 12.03
C LEU A 79 -9.55 6.59 11.54
N ILE A 80 -8.55 6.38 10.69
CA ILE A 80 -7.85 7.43 9.95
C ILE A 80 -7.97 7.10 8.47
N LEU A 81 -8.64 7.97 7.72
CA LEU A 81 -8.74 7.91 6.27
C LEU A 81 -7.77 8.90 5.66
N PHE A 82 -6.96 8.49 4.68
CA PHE A 82 -6.01 9.41 4.05
C PHE A 82 -5.77 9.15 2.56
N ALA A 83 -5.28 10.17 1.87
CA ALA A 83 -4.69 10.10 0.55
C ALA A 83 -3.25 10.60 0.62
N SER A 84 -2.33 9.88 0.00
CA SER A 84 -0.89 10.12 0.09
C SER A 84 -0.26 10.18 -1.29
N ASP A 85 0.87 10.85 -1.39
CA ASP A 85 1.85 10.52 -2.43
C ASP A 85 2.52 9.16 -2.13
N LYS A 86 3.54 8.77 -2.90
CA LYS A 86 4.25 7.50 -2.69
C LYS A 86 5.01 7.36 -1.36
N GLU A 87 5.27 8.47 -0.65
CA GLU A 87 6.10 8.50 0.56
C GLU A 87 5.25 8.40 1.84
N THR A 88 4.42 7.37 1.94
CA THR A 88 3.45 7.22 3.04
C THR A 88 4.08 6.72 4.35
N ARG A 89 5.23 6.04 4.26
CA ARG A 89 5.75 5.21 5.34
C ARG A 89 5.99 5.95 6.65
N GLN A 90 6.72 7.06 6.59
CA GLN A 90 7.07 7.81 7.80
C GLN A 90 5.81 8.39 8.48
N VAL A 91 4.78 8.72 7.69
CA VAL A 91 3.49 9.18 8.21
C VAL A 91 2.75 8.02 8.90
N LEU A 92 2.76 6.82 8.29
CA LEU A 92 2.19 5.64 8.95
C LEU A 92 2.92 5.29 10.25
N ASP A 93 4.26 5.37 10.28
CA ASP A 93 5.04 5.07 11.47
C ASP A 93 4.68 6.01 12.65
N ILE A 94 4.53 7.31 12.39
CA ILE A 94 4.11 8.27 13.45
C ILE A 94 2.64 8.09 13.84
N LEU A 95 1.75 7.80 12.88
CA LEU A 95 0.34 7.51 13.17
C LEU A 95 0.15 6.22 13.97
N ASP A 96 0.98 5.20 13.73
CA ASP A 96 0.96 3.95 14.50
C ASP A 96 1.46 4.15 15.92
N SER A 97 2.46 5.02 16.12
CA SER A 97 2.96 5.39 17.45
C SER A 97 1.89 6.13 18.27
N GLN A 98 1.15 7.05 17.62
CA GLN A 98 0.28 8.01 18.31
C GLN A 98 -1.15 7.52 18.44
N PHE A 99 -1.64 6.81 17.42
CA PHE A 99 -3.00 6.26 17.37
C PHE A 99 -2.93 4.74 17.20
N PRO A 100 -2.34 3.97 18.15
CA PRO A 100 -2.06 2.55 17.96
C PRO A 100 -3.34 1.70 17.78
N ARG A 101 -4.49 2.16 18.28
CA ARG A 101 -5.78 1.48 18.16
C ARG A 101 -6.57 1.86 16.91
N ALA A 102 -6.21 2.97 16.27
CA ALA A 102 -6.92 3.44 15.10
C ALA A 102 -6.62 2.53 13.89
N ALA A 103 -7.68 2.15 13.18
CA ALA A 103 -7.56 1.61 11.83
C ALA A 103 -7.03 2.71 10.91
N LYS A 104 -6.01 2.42 10.09
CA LYS A 104 -5.52 3.35 9.06
C LYS A 104 -5.85 2.80 7.70
N LEU A 105 -6.59 3.57 6.91
CA LEU A 105 -6.93 3.23 5.54
C LEU A 105 -6.54 4.38 4.64
N GLY A 106 -5.73 4.08 3.63
CA GLY A 106 -5.16 5.08 2.77
C GLY A 106 -5.17 4.68 1.31
N ILE A 107 -5.24 5.68 0.44
CA ILE A 107 -4.96 5.54 -0.98
C ILE A 107 -3.66 6.27 -1.32
N VAL A 108 -2.85 5.67 -2.19
CA VAL A 108 -1.68 6.33 -2.76
C VAL A 108 -2.07 6.84 -4.14
N GLY A 109 -2.05 8.15 -4.33
CA GLY A 109 -2.37 8.78 -5.60
C GLY A 109 -1.32 8.44 -6.66
N SER A 110 -1.74 8.41 -7.92
CA SER A 110 -0.82 8.35 -9.05
C SER A 110 -0.17 9.72 -9.29
N GLN A 111 1.01 9.72 -9.91
CA GLN A 111 1.64 10.96 -10.33
C GLN A 111 0.80 11.69 -11.39
N THR A 112 0.77 13.02 -11.36
CA THR A 112 -0.03 13.87 -12.26
C THR A 112 0.76 14.83 -13.17
N PRO A 113 2.05 14.60 -13.53
CA PRO A 113 2.86 15.62 -14.21
C PRO A 113 2.30 15.98 -15.59
N PHE A 114 1.70 15.02 -16.30
CA PHE A 114 1.14 15.24 -17.63
C PHE A 114 -0.26 15.86 -17.62
N LEU A 115 -0.97 15.80 -16.48
CA LEU A 115 -2.30 16.38 -16.35
C LEU A 115 -2.25 17.86 -15.95
N ASN A 116 -1.35 18.21 -15.03
CA ASN A 116 -1.29 19.56 -14.47
C ASN A 116 0.11 20.04 -14.07
N GLY A 117 1.16 19.35 -14.50
CA GLY A 117 2.56 19.72 -14.20
C GLY A 117 3.01 19.43 -12.76
N ARG A 118 2.18 18.82 -11.92
CA ARG A 118 2.50 18.51 -10.52
C ARG A 118 2.87 17.04 -10.35
N ASP A 119 3.88 16.76 -9.53
CA ASP A 119 4.31 15.39 -9.20
C ASP A 119 3.12 14.54 -8.72
N TYR A 120 2.39 15.03 -7.72
CA TYR A 120 1.12 14.49 -7.25
C TYR A 120 0.10 15.61 -7.09
N THR A 121 -1.19 15.26 -7.03
CA THR A 121 -2.27 16.19 -6.72
C THR A 121 -3.13 15.61 -5.61
N LEU A 122 -2.96 16.16 -4.40
CA LEU A 122 -3.74 15.79 -3.22
C LEU A 122 -4.72 16.92 -2.91
N LEU A 123 -6.01 16.57 -2.83
CA LEU A 123 -7.08 17.52 -2.57
C LEU A 123 -7.50 17.42 -1.10
N GLY A 124 -7.27 18.49 -0.35
CA GLY A 124 -7.84 18.72 0.97
C GLY A 124 -8.57 20.07 0.99
N PRO A 125 -8.50 20.83 2.11
CA PRO A 125 -8.91 22.24 2.13
C PRO A 125 -8.12 23.08 1.12
N ASN A 126 -6.87 22.69 0.88
CA ASN A 126 -5.98 23.25 -0.14
C ASN A 126 -5.50 22.14 -1.08
N ILE A 127 -4.91 22.53 -2.23
CA ILE A 127 -4.30 21.59 -3.17
C ILE A 127 -2.83 21.42 -2.81
N HIS A 128 -2.43 20.19 -2.48
CA HIS A 128 -1.05 19.85 -2.13
C HIS A 128 -0.38 19.04 -3.25
N THR A 129 0.92 19.24 -3.45
CA THR A 129 1.73 18.56 -4.49
C THR A 129 2.52 17.37 -3.97
N ASN A 130 2.53 17.20 -2.65
CA ASN A 130 3.20 16.15 -1.90
C ASN A 130 2.50 16.01 -0.54
N GLY A 131 2.83 14.97 0.21
CA GLY A 131 2.38 14.80 1.58
C GLY A 131 1.33 13.72 1.73
N VAL A 132 0.63 13.82 2.86
CA VAL A 132 -0.56 13.04 3.20
C VAL A 132 -1.65 14.00 3.62
N VAL A 133 -2.82 13.91 2.99
CA VAL A 133 -4.04 14.58 3.44
C VAL A 133 -4.98 13.54 4.02
N GLY A 134 -5.65 13.83 5.13
CA GLY A 134 -6.54 12.86 5.73
C GLY A 134 -7.50 13.43 6.75
N VAL A 135 -8.31 12.54 7.31
CA VAL A 135 -9.27 12.83 8.37
C VAL A 135 -9.19 11.71 9.41
N ALA A 136 -9.01 12.10 10.67
CA ALA A 136 -9.10 11.21 11.82
C ALA A 136 -10.53 11.26 12.38
N PHE A 137 -11.10 10.10 12.70
CA PHE A 137 -12.45 9.96 13.23
C PHE A 137 -12.40 9.35 14.63
N SER A 138 -13.06 10.00 15.57
CA SER A 138 -13.33 9.46 16.90
C SER A 138 -14.73 8.85 16.90
N THR A 139 -14.86 7.61 16.42
CA THR A 139 -16.12 6.83 16.44
C THR A 139 -15.98 5.57 17.30
N HIS A 140 -17.09 4.92 17.63
CA HIS A 140 -17.03 3.59 18.23
C HIS A 140 -16.37 2.57 17.28
N THR A 141 -15.78 1.53 17.87
CA THR A 141 -14.86 0.54 17.25
C THR A 141 -15.10 0.25 15.77
N CYS A 142 -14.19 0.73 14.91
CA CYS A 142 -14.12 0.35 13.50
C CYS A 142 -13.16 -0.84 13.32
N VAL A 143 -13.64 -1.95 12.77
CA VAL A 143 -12.79 -3.09 12.39
C VAL A 143 -12.77 -3.18 10.86
N PRO A 144 -11.71 -2.67 10.18
CA PRO A 144 -11.63 -2.72 8.73
C PRO A 144 -11.54 -4.17 8.27
N ARG A 145 -12.28 -4.49 7.21
CA ARG A 145 -12.18 -5.79 6.54
C ARG A 145 -11.68 -5.57 5.12
N VAL A 146 -10.53 -6.14 4.81
CA VAL A 146 -9.95 -6.12 3.46
C VAL A 146 -10.36 -7.40 2.75
N ALA A 147 -10.98 -7.26 1.59
CA ALA A 147 -11.31 -8.36 0.70
C ALA A 147 -10.69 -8.12 -0.67
N HIS A 148 -10.11 -9.16 -1.26
CA HIS A 148 -9.47 -9.11 -2.57
C HIS A 148 -10.38 -9.77 -3.62
N THR A 149 -11.61 -9.28 -3.76
CA THR A 149 -12.64 -9.89 -4.62
C THR A 149 -12.31 -9.85 -6.11
N GLY A 150 -11.45 -8.92 -6.54
CA GLY A 150 -10.96 -8.83 -7.91
C GLY A 150 -9.75 -9.72 -8.22
N LEU A 151 -9.30 -10.56 -7.28
CA LEU A 151 -8.18 -11.48 -7.46
C LEU A 151 -8.63 -12.93 -7.42
N GLU A 152 -8.13 -13.73 -8.35
CA GLU A 152 -8.35 -15.17 -8.43
C GLU A 152 -7.03 -15.92 -8.21
N ALA A 153 -7.09 -17.04 -7.50
CA ALA A 153 -5.93 -17.87 -7.27
C ALA A 153 -5.52 -18.60 -8.55
N VAL A 154 -4.22 -18.52 -8.89
CA VAL A 154 -3.64 -19.27 -10.01
C VAL A 154 -2.89 -20.51 -9.53
N SER A 155 -2.48 -20.52 -8.25
CA SER A 155 -1.79 -21.65 -7.61
C SER A 155 -2.52 -22.13 -6.37
N ASN A 156 -2.15 -23.33 -5.93
CA ASN A 156 -2.39 -23.77 -4.56
C ASN A 156 -1.60 -22.90 -3.57
N VAL A 157 -2.00 -22.96 -2.31
CA VAL A 157 -1.20 -22.40 -1.20
C VAL A 157 0.03 -23.28 -1.02
N LEU A 158 1.20 -22.65 -0.99
CA LEU A 158 2.50 -23.31 -0.86
C LEU A 158 3.28 -22.71 0.30
N ARG A 159 4.06 -23.52 1.02
CA ARG A 159 4.96 -23.02 2.07
C ARG A 159 6.24 -22.44 1.47
N ILE A 160 6.69 -21.30 1.98
CA ILE A 160 7.99 -20.70 1.66
C ILE A 160 9.07 -21.46 2.44
N GLU A 161 9.99 -22.13 1.73
CA GLU A 161 11.15 -22.81 2.33
C GLU A 161 12.34 -21.86 2.41
N ARG A 162 12.54 -21.04 1.36
CA ARG A 162 13.69 -20.14 1.28
C ARG A 162 13.33 -18.80 0.65
N CYS A 163 13.76 -17.73 1.30
CA CYS A 163 13.60 -16.36 0.84
C CYS A 163 14.80 -15.50 1.25
N LYS A 164 14.96 -14.35 0.60
CA LYS A 164 15.96 -13.34 0.96
C LYS A 164 15.38 -11.96 0.70
N GLY A 165 15.19 -11.16 1.75
CA GLY A 165 14.52 -9.88 1.66
C GLY A 165 13.09 -10.03 1.14
N ASN A 166 12.75 -9.31 0.08
CA ASN A 166 11.46 -9.39 -0.61
C ASN A 166 11.41 -10.44 -1.74
N VAL A 167 12.43 -11.29 -1.86
CA VAL A 167 12.53 -12.30 -2.92
C VAL A 167 12.26 -13.70 -2.36
N VAL A 168 11.24 -14.36 -2.91
CA VAL A 168 10.96 -15.78 -2.70
C VAL A 168 11.85 -16.60 -3.63
N LEU A 169 12.57 -17.57 -3.09
CA LEU A 169 13.51 -18.38 -3.86
C LEU A 169 13.02 -19.82 -4.01
N GLU A 170 12.47 -20.39 -2.95
CA GLU A 170 12.08 -21.79 -2.92
C GLU A 170 10.81 -21.98 -2.10
N LEU A 171 9.93 -22.81 -2.65
CA LEU A 171 8.67 -23.25 -2.06
C LEU A 171 8.76 -24.75 -1.78
N GLU A 172 7.84 -25.29 -1.00
CA GLU A 172 7.83 -26.72 -0.63
C GLU A 172 7.80 -27.68 -1.83
N GLN A 173 7.39 -27.20 -3.01
CA GLN A 173 7.33 -27.97 -4.26
C GLN A 173 8.47 -27.63 -5.24
N GLY A 174 9.49 -26.92 -4.78
CA GLY A 174 10.64 -26.50 -5.55
C GLY A 174 10.64 -25.01 -5.87
N ASP A 175 11.20 -24.67 -7.03
CA ASP A 175 11.51 -23.30 -7.37
C ASP A 175 10.28 -22.38 -7.58
N ALA A 176 10.31 -21.18 -7.00
CA ALA A 176 9.18 -20.26 -7.00
C ALA A 176 8.78 -19.81 -8.43
N ALA A 177 9.75 -19.39 -9.25
CA ALA A 177 9.50 -18.91 -10.61
C ALA A 177 8.95 -20.03 -11.50
N HIS A 178 9.54 -21.23 -11.44
CA HIS A 178 9.05 -22.37 -12.22
C HIS A 178 7.64 -22.79 -11.80
N LEU A 179 7.33 -22.80 -10.50
CA LEU A 179 6.00 -23.13 -10.00
C LEU A 179 4.96 -22.10 -10.44
N LEU A 180 5.27 -20.81 -10.40
CA LEU A 180 4.39 -19.76 -10.93
C LEU A 180 4.15 -19.94 -12.44
N ILE A 181 5.21 -20.16 -13.23
CA ILE A 181 5.09 -20.38 -14.68
C ILE A 181 4.25 -21.63 -14.97
N ALA A 182 4.46 -22.71 -14.24
CA ALA A 182 3.68 -23.94 -14.38
C ALA A 182 2.20 -23.71 -14.02
N ALA A 183 1.91 -22.98 -12.94
CA ALA A 183 0.56 -22.62 -12.53
C ALA A 183 -0.15 -21.77 -13.61
N LEU A 184 0.54 -20.77 -14.15
CA LEU A 184 0.04 -19.93 -15.24
C LEU A 184 -0.22 -20.73 -16.52
N ARG A 185 0.66 -21.67 -16.88
CA ARG A 185 0.46 -22.56 -18.04
C ARG A 185 -0.78 -23.45 -17.87
N LYS A 186 -1.03 -23.97 -16.67
CA LYS A 186 -2.23 -24.77 -16.36
C LYS A 186 -3.51 -23.95 -16.50
N GLN A 187 -3.47 -22.65 -16.22
CA GLN A 187 -4.61 -21.76 -16.40
C GLN A 187 -4.75 -21.18 -17.81
N ARG A 188 -3.69 -21.21 -18.64
CA ARG A 188 -3.71 -20.69 -20.02
C ARG A 188 -4.47 -21.63 -20.97
N GLY A 189 -5.79 -21.61 -20.84
CA GLY A 189 -6.74 -21.82 -21.95
C GLY A 189 -7.14 -20.52 -22.66
N THR A 190 -6.69 -19.34 -22.20
CA THR A 190 -7.04 -18.04 -22.76
C THR A 190 -5.87 -17.06 -22.73
N GLU A 191 -5.74 -16.29 -23.81
CA GLU A 191 -4.72 -15.31 -24.18
C GLU A 191 -4.56 -14.12 -23.19
N ARG A 192 -4.23 -14.39 -21.93
CA ARG A 192 -3.97 -13.35 -20.92
C ARG A 192 -2.47 -13.12 -20.77
N VAL A 193 -1.92 -12.41 -21.74
CA VAL A 193 -0.48 -12.11 -21.79
C VAL A 193 -0.12 -10.93 -20.87
N ASP A 194 -1.09 -10.10 -20.45
CA ASP A 194 -0.85 -8.83 -19.73
C ASP A 194 -1.54 -8.70 -18.35
N SER A 195 -1.93 -9.82 -17.73
CA SER A 195 -2.55 -9.76 -16.40
C SER A 195 -1.51 -9.50 -15.31
N ARG A 196 -1.76 -8.47 -14.48
CA ARG A 196 -0.95 -8.21 -13.29
C ARG A 196 -0.99 -9.42 -12.35
N LEU A 197 0.19 -9.80 -11.87
CA LEU A 197 0.38 -10.93 -10.97
C LEU A 197 0.52 -10.45 -9.53
N PHE A 198 -0.10 -11.20 -8.62
CA PHE A 198 -0.10 -10.91 -7.19
C PHE A 198 0.26 -12.16 -6.40
N ALA A 199 0.72 -11.97 -5.18
CA ALA A 199 1.00 -13.03 -4.23
C ALA A 199 0.34 -12.71 -2.89
N ARG A 200 -0.51 -13.62 -2.41
CA ARG A 200 -1.03 -13.59 -1.06
C ARG A 200 -0.05 -14.31 -0.15
N VAL A 201 0.55 -13.59 0.77
CA VAL A 201 1.43 -14.15 1.80
C VAL A 201 0.68 -14.17 3.13
N THR A 202 0.63 -15.33 3.77
CA THR A 202 -0.05 -15.56 5.04
C THR A 202 0.97 -15.96 6.09
N SER A 203 1.00 -15.22 7.20
CA SER A 203 1.87 -15.52 8.33
C SER A 203 1.38 -16.75 9.11
N ALA A 204 2.24 -17.30 9.98
CA ALA A 204 1.84 -18.38 10.89
C ALA A 204 0.68 -17.99 11.84
N GLN A 205 0.48 -16.69 12.06
CA GLN A 205 -0.60 -16.14 12.89
C GLN A 205 -1.92 -15.97 12.11
N GLY A 206 -1.95 -16.33 10.83
CA GLY A 206 -3.13 -16.20 9.96
C GLY A 206 -3.33 -14.81 9.36
N GLU A 207 -2.42 -13.86 9.59
CA GLU A 207 -2.46 -12.56 8.93
C GLU A 207 -2.11 -12.72 7.45
N SER A 208 -3.01 -12.29 6.57
CA SER A 208 -2.82 -12.36 5.13
C SER A 208 -2.58 -10.98 4.52
N ARG A 209 -1.60 -10.88 3.63
CA ARG A 209 -1.28 -9.66 2.88
C ARG A 209 -1.09 -10.01 1.42
N VAL A 210 -1.44 -9.08 0.54
CA VAL A 210 -1.32 -9.26 -0.90
C VAL A 210 -0.31 -8.27 -1.45
N PHE A 211 0.68 -8.79 -2.16
CA PHE A 211 1.74 -8.01 -2.78
C PHE A 211 1.69 -8.20 -4.29
N GLN A 212 2.05 -7.16 -5.04
CA GLN A 212 2.27 -7.30 -6.47
C GLN A 212 3.58 -8.09 -6.71
N VAL A 213 3.58 -8.96 -7.70
CA VAL A 213 4.82 -9.56 -8.21
C VAL A 213 5.50 -8.54 -9.12
N THR A 214 6.69 -8.08 -8.74
CA THR A 214 7.42 -7.04 -9.50
C THR A 214 8.37 -7.63 -10.54
N GLY A 215 8.78 -8.88 -10.36
CA GLY A 215 9.64 -9.57 -11.30
C GLY A 215 9.91 -11.01 -10.90
N GLY A 216 10.46 -11.77 -11.82
CA GLY A 216 10.91 -13.13 -11.60
C GLY A 216 12.00 -13.48 -12.60
N ASN A 217 12.93 -14.32 -12.20
CA ASN A 217 13.98 -14.81 -13.08
C ASN A 217 13.89 -16.34 -13.17
N PRO A 218 13.40 -16.92 -14.27
CA PRO A 218 13.29 -18.38 -14.40
C PRO A 218 14.64 -19.09 -14.25
N ALA A 219 15.73 -18.50 -14.74
CA ALA A 219 17.06 -19.12 -14.67
C ALA A 219 17.62 -19.14 -13.24
N LYS A 220 17.28 -18.15 -12.41
CA LYS A 220 17.69 -18.09 -10.98
C LYS A 220 16.61 -18.60 -10.03
N GLY A 221 15.41 -18.79 -10.54
CA GLY A 221 14.27 -19.33 -9.83
C GLY A 221 13.51 -18.38 -8.88
N GLY A 222 14.07 -17.21 -8.59
CA GLY A 222 13.46 -16.27 -7.66
C GLY A 222 12.28 -15.47 -8.23
N ILE A 223 11.35 -15.10 -7.34
CA ILE A 223 10.26 -14.14 -7.57
C ILE A 223 10.38 -12.99 -6.56
N ALA A 224 10.36 -11.75 -7.04
CA ALA A 224 10.36 -10.55 -6.21
C ALA A 224 8.93 -10.03 -5.98
N LEU A 225 8.64 -9.68 -4.74
CA LEU A 225 7.37 -9.08 -4.31
C LEU A 225 7.55 -7.60 -4.01
N ASP A 226 6.50 -6.80 -4.26
CA ASP A 226 6.45 -5.39 -3.90
C ASP A 226 6.19 -5.23 -2.40
N THR A 227 7.23 -5.46 -1.61
CA THR A 227 7.20 -5.30 -0.17
C THR A 227 8.56 -4.82 0.31
N LEU A 228 8.52 -3.90 1.28
CA LEU A 228 9.70 -3.48 2.04
C LEU A 228 9.94 -4.38 3.25
N ARG A 229 8.96 -5.20 3.64
CA ARG A 229 9.11 -6.16 4.74
C ARG A 229 9.77 -7.43 4.22
N ASP A 230 10.75 -7.90 4.97
CA ASP A 230 11.40 -9.17 4.71
C ASP A 230 10.39 -10.32 4.82
N LEU A 231 10.47 -11.22 3.87
CA LEU A 231 9.77 -12.50 3.89
C LEU A 231 10.50 -13.46 4.83
N SER A 232 9.79 -14.43 5.38
CA SER A 232 10.35 -15.41 6.30
C SER A 232 9.97 -16.84 5.88
N PRO A 233 10.89 -17.82 6.02
CA PRO A 233 10.55 -19.23 5.86
C PRO A 233 9.40 -19.63 6.79
N GLY A 234 8.58 -20.58 6.33
CA GLY A 234 7.38 -21.05 7.03
C GLY A 234 6.12 -20.22 6.78
N GLN A 235 6.22 -19.06 6.14
CA GLN A 235 5.04 -18.34 5.63
C GLN A 235 4.41 -19.12 4.47
N ASN A 236 3.10 -18.97 4.30
CA ASN A 236 2.37 -19.55 3.18
C ASN A 236 2.19 -18.51 2.08
N ILE A 237 2.33 -18.90 0.83
CA ILE A 237 2.14 -18.06 -0.35
C ILE A 237 1.15 -18.67 -1.33
N GLN A 238 0.30 -17.83 -1.92
CA GLN A 238 -0.58 -18.22 -3.00
C GLN A 238 -0.49 -17.19 -4.11
N PHE A 239 -0.15 -17.63 -5.32
CA PHE A 239 -0.14 -16.77 -6.49
C PHE A 239 -1.55 -16.51 -6.97
N MET A 240 -1.79 -15.27 -7.42
CA MET A 240 -3.08 -14.79 -7.86
C MET A 240 -2.92 -13.91 -9.10
N MET A 241 -4.01 -13.75 -9.84
CA MET A 241 -4.11 -12.82 -10.96
C MET A 241 -5.40 -12.01 -10.83
N GLN A 242 -5.49 -10.92 -11.58
CA GLN A 242 -6.74 -10.17 -11.67
C GLN A 242 -7.82 -11.01 -12.36
N SER A 243 -8.99 -11.11 -11.72
CA SER A 243 -10.09 -11.90 -12.28
C SER A 243 -10.66 -11.26 -13.53
N ALA A 244 -11.11 -12.10 -14.46
CA ALA A 244 -11.83 -11.70 -15.67
C ALA A 244 -13.17 -11.02 -15.40
N SER A 245 -13.78 -11.41 -14.28
CA SER A 245 -15.14 -11.06 -13.95
C SER A 245 -15.12 -9.63 -13.41
N GLU A 246 -15.25 -8.67 -14.32
CA GLU A 246 -15.38 -7.26 -13.99
C GLU A 246 -16.49 -7.04 -12.97
N ASN A 247 -16.20 -6.18 -11.99
CA ASN A 247 -17.15 -5.48 -11.14
C ASN A 247 -18.33 -6.35 -10.64
N ARG A 248 -18.04 -7.35 -9.78
CA ARG A 248 -19.05 -7.68 -8.77
C ARG A 248 -19.18 -6.47 -7.85
N ALA A 249 -20.19 -5.64 -8.14
CA ALA A 249 -20.62 -4.56 -7.27
C ALA A 249 -20.60 -5.08 -5.84
N ILE A 250 -19.92 -4.36 -4.95
CA ILE A 250 -19.87 -4.71 -3.53
C ILE A 250 -21.32 -4.62 -3.05
N SER A 251 -22.01 -5.76 -2.98
CA SER A 251 -23.39 -5.83 -2.51
C SER A 251 -23.39 -5.41 -1.04
N THR A 252 -23.76 -4.16 -0.79
CA THR A 252 -23.88 -3.60 0.55
C THR A 252 -25.16 -4.17 1.19
N SER A 253 -25.02 -5.25 1.96
CA SER A 253 -26.11 -5.72 2.82
C SER A 253 -26.33 -4.72 3.96
N HIS A 254 -27.42 -3.94 3.91
CA HIS A 254 -28.20 -3.32 5.02
C HIS A 254 -27.48 -2.90 6.32
N ASN A 255 -26.26 -2.38 6.26
CA ASN A 255 -25.55 -1.80 7.41
C ASN A 255 -24.56 -0.74 6.89
N PRO A 256 -24.29 0.37 7.60
CA PRO A 256 -23.37 1.40 7.12
C PRO A 256 -21.95 0.83 7.06
N ARG A 257 -21.58 0.32 5.88
CA ARG A 257 -20.22 -0.08 5.53
C ARG A 257 -19.73 0.92 4.51
N VAL A 258 -18.75 1.73 4.91
CA VAL A 258 -17.95 2.48 3.93
C VAL A 258 -17.13 1.45 3.16
N CYS A 259 -17.44 1.30 1.87
CA CYS A 259 -16.74 0.38 0.99
C CYS A 259 -15.87 1.18 0.02
N PHE A 260 -14.58 0.87 -0.02
CA PHE A 260 -13.65 1.38 -1.00
C PHE A 260 -13.42 0.29 -2.04
N GLY A 261 -13.72 0.60 -3.30
CA GLY A 261 -13.49 -0.28 -4.44
C GLY A 261 -12.54 0.37 -5.42
N VAL A 262 -11.73 -0.45 -6.11
CA VAL A 262 -10.96 -0.02 -7.27
C VAL A 262 -11.69 -0.56 -8.50
N SER A 263 -12.20 0.32 -9.34
CA SER A 263 -12.82 -0.05 -10.62
C SER A 263 -11.84 0.22 -11.76
N SER A 264 -11.82 -0.67 -12.75
CA SER A 264 -11.07 -0.53 -13.99
C SER A 264 -11.74 0.39 -15.02
N ASP A 265 -12.98 0.84 -14.76
CA ASP A 265 -13.73 1.63 -15.72
C ASP A 265 -13.16 3.04 -15.84
N HIS A 266 -12.67 3.38 -17.03
CA HIS A 266 -12.28 4.74 -17.43
C HIS A 266 -13.48 5.68 -17.65
N GLY A 267 -14.68 5.32 -17.18
CA GLY A 267 -15.92 6.06 -17.38
C GLY A 267 -16.58 6.43 -16.06
N PHE A 268 -16.12 7.50 -15.41
CA PHE A 268 -17.00 8.26 -14.52
C PHE A 268 -17.94 9.10 -15.40
N THR A 269 -19.08 8.53 -15.81
CA THR A 269 -20.20 9.37 -16.23
C THR A 269 -20.87 9.91 -14.98
N CYS A 270 -20.67 11.19 -14.68
CA CYS A 270 -21.52 11.88 -13.71
C CYS A 270 -22.96 11.83 -14.24
N PRO A 271 -23.95 11.39 -13.45
CA PRO A 271 -25.33 11.71 -13.76
C PRO A 271 -25.49 13.24 -13.66
N GLU A 272 -26.12 13.82 -14.70
CA GLU A 272 -26.56 15.23 -14.71
C GLU A 272 -27.56 15.54 -13.59
#